data_AF-A0A7V1BU78-F1
#
_entry.id   AF-A0A7V1BU78-F1
#
_cell.length_a   1.000
_cell.length_b   1.000
_cell.length_c   1.000
_cell.angle_alpha   90.00
_cell.angle_beta   90.00
_cell.angle_gamma   90.00
#
_symmetry.space_group_name_H-M   'P 1'
#
loop_
_entity.id
_entity.type
_entity.pdbx_description
1 polymer ?
#
loop_
_entity_poly.entity_id
_entity_poly.type
_entity_poly.pdbx_seq_one_letter_code
_entity_poly.pdbx_strand_id
1 'polypeptide(L)' 'SSDGLALPDFAYAASAPKQAPQGYQAALDIPEYLEQIPCYCGCGQYDGHKNNLDCFIESRQGDKVEWDDHAAG' A
#
# COMPACT_ATOMS: atom_id res chain seq x y z
N SER A 1 -9.07 -6.05 20.45
CA SER A 1 -8.53 -6.73 19.27
C SER A 1 -8.10 -5.65 18.31
N SER A 2 -6.85 -5.71 17.87
CA SER A 2 -6.07 -4.70 17.16
C SER A 2 -6.91 -3.76 16.27
N ASP A 3 -7.18 -2.55 16.76
CA ASP A 3 -7.72 -1.45 15.98
C ASP A 3 -6.66 -0.95 14.99
N GLY A 4 -6.38 -1.77 13.97
CA GLY A 4 -5.68 -1.30 12.78
C GLY A 4 -6.52 -0.20 12.13
N LEU A 5 -5.88 0.86 11.62
CA LEU A 5 -6.57 1.87 10.82
C LEU A 5 -7.45 1.17 9.78
N ALA A 6 -8.68 1.65 9.61
CA ALA A 6 -9.54 1.17 8.54
C ALA A 6 -8.80 1.30 7.20
N LEU A 7 -8.68 0.18 6.48
CA LEU A 7 -8.10 0.14 5.15
C LEU A 7 -9.00 0.92 4.16
N PRO A 8 -8.46 1.44 3.05
CA PRO A 8 -9.24 2.24 2.11
C PRO A 8 -10.30 1.39 1.40
N ASP A 9 -11.46 1.98 1.10
CA ASP A 9 -12.60 1.26 0.47
C ASP A 9 -12.22 0.61 -0.87
N PHE A 10 -11.33 1.23 -1.64
CA PHE A 10 -10.88 0.70 -2.93
C PHE A 10 -10.11 -0.61 -2.79
N ALA A 11 -9.50 -0.90 -1.63
CA ALA A 11 -8.88 -2.20 -1.36
C ALA A 11 -9.89 -3.35 -1.43
N TYR A 12 -11.18 -3.05 -1.23
CA TYR A 12 -12.28 -4.01 -1.28
C TYR A 12 -13.15 -3.86 -2.54
N ALA A 13 -12.76 -3.00 -3.50
CA ALA A 13 -13.54 -2.81 -4.72
C ALA A 13 -13.68 -4.13 -5.49
N ALA A 14 -14.83 -4.35 -6.14
CA ALA A 14 -15.08 -5.57 -6.91
C ALA A 14 -14.10 -5.75 -8.09
N SER A 15 -13.51 -4.65 -8.57
CA SER A 15 -12.47 -4.63 -9.61
C SER A 15 -11.06 -4.89 -9.06
N ALA A 16 -10.87 -4.78 -7.74
CA ALA A 16 -9.54 -4.90 -7.15
C ALA A 16 -9.05 -6.36 -7.15
N PRO A 17 -7.73 -6.59 -7.21
CA PRO A 17 -7.16 -7.89 -6.95
C PRO A 17 -7.66 -8.45 -5.62
N LYS A 18 -7.97 -9.75 -5.57
CA LYS A 18 -8.50 -10.39 -4.35
C LYS A 18 -7.56 -10.27 -3.14
N GLN A 19 -6.28 -10.04 -3.40
CA GLN A 19 -5.21 -9.89 -2.43
C GLN A 19 -4.99 -8.44 -1.98
N ALA A 20 -5.69 -7.46 -2.56
CA ALA A 20 -5.50 -6.05 -2.24
C ALA A 20 -5.64 -5.77 -0.73
N PRO A 21 -6.69 -6.22 -0.01
CA PRO A 21 -6.80 -5.96 1.42
C PRO A 21 -5.59 -6.46 2.23
N GLN A 22 -5.05 -7.63 1.88
CA GLN A 22 -3.89 -8.20 2.56
C GLN A 22 -2.62 -7.40 2.27
N GLY A 23 -2.48 -6.86 1.06
CA GLY A 23 -1.38 -5.96 0.70
C GLY A 23 -1.41 -4.66 1.50
N TYR A 24 -2.56 -3.99 1.55
CA TYR A 24 -2.74 -2.77 2.34
C TYR A 24 -2.52 -3.01 3.84
N GLN A 25 -2.96 -4.17 4.37
CA GLN A 25 -2.66 -4.54 5.75
C GLN A 25 -1.15 -4.76 5.98
N ALA A 26 -0.46 -5.43 5.06
CA ALA A 26 0.98 -5.63 5.16
C ALA A 26 1.76 -4.31 5.15
N ALA A 27 1.28 -3.29 4.43
CA ALA A 27 1.84 -1.94 4.45
C ALA A 27 1.80 -1.27 5.84
N LEU A 28 0.83 -1.63 6.68
CA LEU A 28 0.77 -1.20 8.08
C LEU A 28 1.62 -2.06 9.01
N ASP A 29 1.57 -3.39 8.80
CA ASP A 29 2.15 -4.37 9.73
C ASP A 29 3.68 -4.45 9.61
N ILE A 30 4.22 -4.34 8.39
CA ILE A 30 5.66 -4.55 8.10
C ILE A 30 6.26 -3.48 7.16
N PRO A 31 6.04 -2.17 7.39
CA PRO A 31 6.48 -1.11 6.47
C PRO A 31 7.98 -1.13 6.20
N GLU A 32 8.82 -1.27 7.24
CA GLU A 32 10.28 -1.27 7.10
C GLU A 32 10.82 -2.44 6.24
N TYR A 33 10.07 -3.54 6.15
CA TYR A 33 10.43 -4.66 5.30
C TYR A 33 10.06 -4.39 3.85
N LEU A 34 8.88 -3.80 3.61
CA LEU A 34 8.43 -3.43 2.27
C LEU A 34 9.29 -2.31 1.66
N GLU A 35 9.82 -1.40 2.48
CA GLU A 35 10.78 -0.38 2.03
C GLU A 35 12.08 -0.94 1.46
N GLN A 36 12.48 -2.15 1.91
CA GLN A 36 13.69 -2.82 1.46
C GLN A 36 13.49 -3.62 0.17
N ILE A 37 12.25 -3.81 -0.27
CA ILE A 37 11.92 -4.57 -1.47
C ILE A 37 11.74 -3.58 -2.62
N PRO A 38 12.58 -3.65 -3.68
CA PRO A 38 12.40 -2.78 -4.83
C PRO A 38 11.07 -3.06 -5.53
N CYS A 39 10.42 -2.00 -6.02
CA CYS A 39 9.24 -2.14 -6.85
C CYS A 39 9.64 -2.61 -8.26
N TYR A 40 8.97 -3.67 -8.74
CA TYR A 40 9.21 -4.26 -10.07
C TYR A 40 8.05 -4.08 -11.04
N CYS A 41 7.09 -3.21 -10.73
CA CYS A 41 5.93 -2.92 -11.58
C CYS A 41 6.32 -2.15 -12.86
N GLY A 42 7.53 -1.58 -12.91
CA GLY A 42 7.99 -0.77 -14.03
C GLY A 42 7.50 0.69 -14.00
N CYS A 43 6.66 1.06 -13.02
CA CYS A 43 6.13 2.41 -12.84
C CYS A 43 7.09 3.37 -12.13
N GLY A 44 8.19 2.89 -11.52
CA GLY A 44 9.07 3.72 -10.68
C GLY A 44 9.70 4.94 -11.37
N GLN A 45 9.74 4.97 -12.71
CA GLN A 45 10.21 6.13 -13.49
C GLN A 45 9.13 7.19 -13.72
N TYR A 46 7.86 6.87 -13.46
CA TYR A 46 6.69 7.68 -13.81
C TYR A 46 5.97 8.22 -12.57
N ASP A 47 5.79 7.39 -11.54
CA ASP A 47 5.00 7.74 -10.34
C ASP A 47 5.88 8.02 -9.10
N GLY A 48 7.20 7.91 -9.21
CA GLY A 48 8.12 8.24 -8.11
C GLY A 48 8.19 7.19 -6.99
N HIS A 49 7.49 6.05 -7.13
CA HIS A 49 7.62 4.89 -6.25
C HIS A 49 9.05 4.32 -6.29
N LYS A 50 9.64 4.13 -5.11
CA LYS A 50 11.02 3.68 -4.90
C LYS A 50 11.08 2.22 -4.44
N ASN A 51 10.07 1.76 -3.72
CA ASN A 51 10.01 0.43 -3.13
C ASN A 51 8.56 -0.10 -3.08
N ASN A 52 8.37 -1.32 -2.59
CA ASN A 52 7.05 -1.95 -2.52
C ASN A 52 6.08 -1.28 -1.54
N LEU A 53 6.56 -0.52 -0.55
CA LEU A 53 5.68 0.21 0.36
C LEU A 53 4.92 1.31 -0.38
N ASP A 54 5.60 1.98 -1.31
CA ASP A 54 5.05 3.09 -2.08
C ASP A 54 3.86 2.66 -2.96
N CYS A 55 3.72 1.37 -3.28
CA CYS A 55 2.54 0.85 -4.00
C CYS A 55 1.23 0.93 -3.18
N PHE A 56 1.34 1.10 -1.87
CA PHE A 56 0.19 1.09 -0.95
C PHE A 56 0.03 2.42 -0.21
N ILE A 57 1.13 3.09 0.14
CA ILE A 57 1.14 4.30 0.96
C ILE A 57 1.83 5.43 0.21
N GLU A 58 1.05 6.46 -0.13
CA GLU A 58 1.57 7.70 -0.72
C GLU A 58 2.34 8.50 0.33
N SER A 59 1.78 8.62 1.55
CA SER A 59 2.43 9.32 2.65
C SER A 59 1.97 8.84 4.02
N ARG A 60 2.84 8.99 5.03
CA ARG A 60 2.51 8.66 6.43
C ARG A 60 3.06 9.71 7.39
N GLN A 61 2.19 10.21 8.26
CA GLN A 61 2.54 11.17 9.32
C GLN A 61 1.94 10.70 10.65
N GLY A 62 2.77 10.00 11.44
CA GLY A 62 2.31 9.32 12.65
C GLY A 62 1.28 8.23 12.31
N ASP A 63 0.08 8.37 12.87
CA ASP A 63 -1.04 7.45 12.64
C ASP A 63 -1.89 7.82 11.41
N LYS A 64 -1.60 8.95 10.74
CA LYS A 64 -2.28 9.33 9.51
C LYS A 64 -1.58 8.70 8.32
N VAL A 65 -2.33 7.94 7.53
CA VAL A 65 -1.87 7.28 6.31
C VAL A 65 -2.68 7.83 5.14
N GLU A 66 -1.98 8.32 4.13
CA GLU A 66 -2.54 8.61 2.81
C GLU A 66 -2.26 7.39 1.92
N TRP A 67 -3.33 6.79 1.41
CA TRP A 67 -3.28 5.56 0.66
C TRP A 67 -3.10 5.83 -0.84
N ASP A 68 -2.28 5.01 -1.48
CA ASP A 68 -2.18 4.93 -2.93
C ASP A 68 -3.15 3.84 -3.44
N ASP A 69 -3.95 4.11 -4.47
CA ASP A 69 -4.91 3.15 -5.04
C ASP A 69 -4.29 2.21 -6.09
N HIS A 70 -3.02 2.42 -6.48
CA HIS A 70 -2.32 1.65 -7.50
C HIS A 70 -2.34 0.13 -7.24
N ALA A 71 -2.18 -0.30 -5.98
CA ALA A 71 -2.25 -1.73 -5.63
C ALA A 71 -3.67 -2.32 -5.68
N ALA A 72 -4.70 -1.48 -5.76
CA ALA A 72 -6.10 -1.88 -5.97
C ALA A 72 -6.51 -1.90 -7.46
N GLY A 73 -5.66 -1.46 -8.38
CA GLY A 73 -5.80 -1.67 -9.83
C GLY A 73 -5.87 -0.41 -10.67
#